data_AF-N1ZB78-F1
#
_entry.id   AF-N1ZB78-F1
#
_cell.length_a   1.000
_cell.length_b   1.000
_cell.length_c   1.000
_cell.angle_alpha   90.00
_cell.angle_beta   90.00
_cell.angle_gamma   90.00
#
_symmetry.space_group_name_H-M   'P 1'
#
loop_
_entity.id
_entity.type
_entity.pdbx_description
1 polymer ?
#
loop_
_entity_poly.entity_id
_entity_poly.type
_entity_poly.pdbx_seq_one_letter_code
_entity_poly.pdbx_strand_id
1 'polypeptide(L)'
;MYKVGIIGDKDSIMGFLALGIDIFPAYEADDIKKNIRNLVEKEYAIIYITEQASLLVQEYIARYKDNRLPAIIIIPGIGGSMGIGMNEVRESAKRAIGADILFSE
;
A
#
# COMPACT_ATOMS: atom_id res chain seq x y z
N MET A 1 -8.79 -19.80 1.80
CA MET A 1 -8.90 -18.91 0.62
C MET A 1 -8.31 -17.57 1.04
N TYR A 2 -7.32 -17.06 0.31
CA TYR A 2 -6.67 -15.80 0.68
C TYR A 2 -7.57 -14.60 0.36
N LYS A 3 -7.62 -13.62 1.28
CA LYS A 3 -8.42 -12.40 1.13
C LYS A 3 -7.57 -11.23 0.64
N VAL A 4 -8.22 -10.29 -0.02
CA VAL A 4 -7.62 -9.06 -0.54
C VAL A 4 -8.39 -7.88 0.02
N GLY A 5 -7.66 -6.92 0.59
CA GLY A 5 -8.21 -5.70 1.16
C GLY A 5 -7.63 -4.47 0.48
N ILE A 6 -8.36 -3.37 0.49
CA ILE A 6 -7.90 -2.07 0.01
C ILE A 6 -8.20 -0.97 1.02
N ILE A 7 -7.20 -0.13 1.32
CA ILE A 7 -7.31 1.02 2.24
C ILE A 7 -7.09 2.31 1.43
N GLY A 8 -7.95 3.30 1.61
CA GLY A 8 -7.81 4.60 0.95
C GLY A 8 -9.01 5.49 1.17
N ASP A 9 -9.05 6.63 0.48
CA ASP A 9 -10.24 7.45 0.42
C ASP A 9 -11.37 6.70 -0.31
N LYS A 10 -12.61 6.93 0.14
CA LYS A 10 -13.79 6.21 -0.36
C LYS A 10 -13.93 6.29 -1.88
N ASP A 11 -13.70 7.47 -2.46
CA ASP A 11 -13.95 7.71 -3.89
C ASP A 11 -12.96 6.95 -4.78
N SER A 12 -11.72 6.78 -4.33
CA SER A 12 -10.70 5.99 -5.04
C SER A 12 -10.96 4.48 -4.97
N ILE A 13 -11.49 3.98 -3.83
CA ILE A 13 -11.50 2.54 -3.57
C ILE A 13 -12.87 1.88 -3.78
N MET A 14 -13.96 2.65 -3.90
CA MET A 14 -15.31 2.10 -3.97
C MET A 14 -15.53 1.18 -5.18
N GLY A 15 -14.86 1.43 -6.30
CA GLY A 15 -14.96 0.59 -7.50
C GLY A 15 -14.47 -0.84 -7.31
N PHE A 16 -13.60 -1.09 -6.33
CA PHE A 16 -13.03 -2.42 -6.06
C PHE A 16 -14.03 -3.38 -5.40
N LEU A 17 -15.13 -2.88 -4.82
CA LEU A 17 -16.23 -3.73 -4.34
C LEU A 17 -16.79 -4.63 -5.44
N ALA A 18 -16.88 -4.12 -6.67
CA ALA A 18 -17.38 -4.88 -7.82
C ALA A 18 -16.48 -6.08 -8.18
N LEU A 19 -15.21 -6.03 -7.75
CA LEU A 19 -14.22 -7.10 -7.95
C LEU A 19 -14.16 -8.07 -6.75
N GLY A 20 -15.01 -7.88 -5.73
CA GLY A 20 -15.01 -8.70 -4.52
C GLY A 20 -13.83 -8.43 -3.58
N ILE A 21 -13.21 -7.25 -3.68
CA ILE A 21 -12.16 -6.81 -2.76
C ILE A 21 -12.80 -6.09 -1.58
N ASP A 22 -12.37 -6.44 -0.37
CA ASP A 22 -12.86 -5.82 0.86
C ASP A 22 -12.31 -4.39 0.98
N ILE A 23 -13.19 -3.39 1.06
CA ILE A 23 -12.79 -1.98 1.14
C ILE A 23 -12.75 -1.46 2.58
N PHE A 24 -11.77 -0.62 2.87
CA PHE A 24 -11.57 0.00 4.19
C PHE A 24 -11.30 1.50 4.02
N PRO A 25 -12.36 2.32 3.89
CA PRO A 25 -12.20 3.77 3.81
C PRO A 25 -11.53 4.30 5.08
N ALA A 26 -10.44 5.05 4.92
CA ALA A 26 -9.71 5.66 6.03
C ALA A 26 -8.98 6.92 5.57
N TYR A 27 -8.95 7.94 6.45
CA TYR A 27 -8.39 9.26 6.15
C TYR A 27 -7.29 9.66 7.13
N GLU A 28 -7.34 9.13 8.36
CA GLU A 28 -6.41 9.46 9.43
C GLU A 28 -5.41 8.32 9.69
N ALA A 29 -4.21 8.68 10.12
CA ALA A 29 -3.11 7.73 10.34
C ALA A 29 -3.48 6.60 11.31
N ASP A 30 -4.23 6.90 12.37
CA ASP A 30 -4.60 5.92 13.39
C ASP A 30 -5.62 4.89 12.89
N ASP A 31 -6.59 5.34 12.07
CA ASP A 31 -7.55 4.45 11.41
C ASP A 31 -6.86 3.54 10.40
N ILE A 32 -5.92 4.09 9.62
CA ILE A 32 -5.13 3.32 8.65
C ILE A 32 -4.31 2.25 9.37
N LYS A 33 -3.59 2.61 10.45
CA LYS A 33 -2.81 1.64 11.25
C LYS A 33 -3.71 0.55 11.84
N LYS A 34 -4.88 0.92 12.34
CA LYS A 34 -5.86 -0.02 12.89
C LYS A 34 -6.37 -0.99 11.82
N ASN A 35 -6.69 -0.49 10.63
CA ASN A 35 -7.10 -1.33 9.50
C ASN A 35 -5.99 -2.29 9.08
N ILE A 36 -4.75 -1.80 8.89
CA ILE A 36 -3.60 -2.67 8.56
C ILE A 36 -3.45 -3.78 9.60
N ARG A 37 -3.43 -3.45 10.89
CA ARG A 37 -3.32 -4.45 11.97
C ARG A 37 -4.43 -5.50 11.89
N ASN A 38 -5.68 -5.07 11.75
CA ASN A 38 -6.83 -5.98 11.66
C ASN A 38 -6.74 -6.90 10.44
N LEU A 39 -6.22 -6.40 9.31
CA LEU A 39 -6.05 -7.19 8.09
C LEU A 39 -4.92 -8.21 8.21
N VAL A 40 -3.83 -7.84 8.88
CA VAL A 40 -2.74 -8.76 9.23
C VAL A 40 -3.25 -9.88 10.13
N GLU A 41 -3.97 -9.55 11.20
CA GLU A 41 -4.55 -10.53 12.14
C GLU A 41 -5.57 -11.47 11.49
N LYS A 42 -6.26 -11.00 10.45
CA LYS A 42 -7.21 -11.79 9.65
C LYS A 42 -6.55 -12.53 8.48
N GLU A 43 -5.22 -12.55 8.42
CA GLU A 43 -4.42 -13.28 7.42
C GLU A 43 -4.79 -12.93 5.96
N TYR A 44 -5.02 -11.65 5.69
CA TYR A 44 -5.14 -11.17 4.31
C TYR A 44 -3.84 -11.43 3.55
N ALA A 45 -3.93 -11.79 2.28
CA ALA A 45 -2.73 -11.99 1.47
C ALA A 45 -2.20 -10.70 0.88
N ILE A 46 -3.09 -9.82 0.46
CA ILE A 46 -2.75 -8.54 -0.18
C ILE A 46 -3.54 -7.43 0.50
N ILE A 47 -2.84 -6.36 0.83
CA ILE A 47 -3.42 -5.08 1.25
C ILE A 47 -2.99 -4.05 0.22
N TYR A 48 -3.91 -3.64 -0.65
CA TYR A 48 -3.71 -2.43 -1.44
C TYR A 48 -3.88 -1.20 -0.55
N ILE A 49 -3.04 -0.19 -0.73
CA ILE A 49 -3.18 1.07 -0.03
C ILE A 49 -2.94 2.22 -1.00
N THR A 50 -3.81 3.24 -0.99
CA THR A 50 -3.59 4.41 -1.85
C THR A 50 -2.33 5.15 -1.41
N GLU A 51 -1.65 5.79 -2.36
CA GLU A 51 -0.45 6.57 -2.08
C GLU A 51 -0.68 7.60 -0.97
N GLN A 52 -1.83 8.28 -0.98
CA GLN A 52 -2.23 9.28 0.03
C GLN A 52 -2.33 8.67 1.43
N ALA A 53 -3.00 7.52 1.57
CA ALA A 53 -3.08 6.82 2.85
C ALA A 53 -1.71 6.30 3.29
N SER A 54 -0.88 5.81 2.36
CA SER A 54 0.44 5.26 2.68
C SER A 54 1.40 6.30 3.26
N LEU A 55 1.32 7.56 2.80
CA LEU A 55 2.14 8.67 3.31
C LEU A 55 1.99 8.88 4.82
N LEU A 56 0.79 8.69 5.34
CA LEU A 56 0.48 8.91 6.75
C LEU A 56 1.07 7.83 7.67
N VAL A 57 1.48 6.69 7.12
CA VAL A 57 1.85 5.48 7.88
C VAL A 57 3.08 4.74 7.33
N GLN A 58 3.95 5.42 6.57
CA GLN A 58 5.10 4.77 5.90
C GLN A 58 5.96 3.92 6.83
N GLU A 59 6.35 4.46 7.98
CA GLU A 59 7.15 3.74 8.99
C GLU A 59 6.43 2.51 9.55
N TYR A 60 5.10 2.55 9.60
CA TYR A 60 4.30 1.43 10.10
C TYR A 60 4.23 0.31 9.05
N ILE A 61 4.05 0.66 7.77
CA ILE A 61 4.07 -0.28 6.64
C ILE A 61 5.43 -0.97 6.54
N ALA A 62 6.53 -0.22 6.74
CA ALA A 62 7.89 -0.75 6.65
C ALA A 62 8.14 -1.97 7.56
N ARG A 63 7.43 -2.06 8.70
CA ARG A 63 7.52 -3.18 9.66
C ARG A 63 7.07 -4.53 9.08
N TYR A 64 6.32 -4.50 7.99
CA TYR A 64 5.78 -5.69 7.33
C TYR A 64 6.53 -6.08 6.06
N LYS A 65 7.57 -5.32 5.65
CA LYS A 65 8.30 -5.56 4.37
C LYS A 65 8.94 -6.95 4.29
N ASP A 66 9.41 -7.49 5.41
CA ASP A 66 10.06 -8.80 5.47
C ASP A 66 9.07 -9.94 5.81
N ASN A 67 7.80 -9.62 6.05
CA ASN A 67 6.80 -10.62 6.37
C ASN A 67 6.32 -11.32 5.09
N ARG A 68 6.07 -12.62 5.18
CA ARG A 68 5.47 -13.38 4.06
C ARG A 68 4.07 -12.88 3.71
N LEU A 69 3.25 -12.55 4.71
CA LEU A 69 1.91 -11.99 4.54
C LEU A 69 1.67 -10.91 5.61
N PRO A 70 0.88 -9.87 5.28
CA PRO A 70 0.33 -9.55 3.96
C PRO A 70 1.37 -8.85 3.05
N ALA A 71 1.21 -8.97 1.73
CA ALA A 71 1.89 -8.08 0.78
C ALA A 71 1.17 -6.73 0.76
N ILE A 72 1.84 -5.66 1.19
CA ILE A 72 1.27 -4.30 1.19
C ILE A 72 1.71 -3.59 -0.09
N ILE A 73 0.76 -3.28 -0.98
CA ILE A 73 1.01 -2.75 -2.32
C ILE A 73 0.45 -1.32 -2.41
N ILE A 74 1.32 -0.37 -2.71
CA ILE A 74 0.95 1.04 -2.88
C ILE A 74 0.39 1.26 -4.29
N ILE A 75 -0.78 1.89 -4.39
CA ILE A 75 -1.45 2.20 -5.66
C ILE A 75 -1.86 3.68 -5.74
N PRO A 76 -1.99 4.28 -6.94
CA PRO A 76 -2.49 5.64 -7.06
C PRO A 76 -3.94 5.76 -6.57
N GLY A 77 -4.30 6.96 -6.11
CA GLY A 77 -5.71 7.33 -5.86
C GLY A 77 -6.35 7.96 -7.09
N ILE A 78 -7.59 8.44 -6.93
CA ILE A 78 -8.36 9.12 -7.98
C ILE A 78 -7.71 10.43 -8.44
N GLY A 79 -6.89 11.06 -7.57
CA GLY A 79 -6.09 12.24 -7.90
C GLY A 79 -4.86 11.96 -8.76
N GLY A 80 -4.62 10.70 -9.15
CA GLY A 80 -3.42 10.27 -9.88
C GLY A 80 -2.29 9.81 -8.96
N SER A 81 -1.12 9.58 -9.55
CA SER A 81 0.08 9.15 -8.82
C SER A 81 0.91 10.33 -8.31
N MET A 82 1.37 10.22 -7.08
CA MET A 82 2.38 11.05 -6.42
C MET A 82 3.80 10.46 -6.54
N GLY A 83 3.98 9.37 -7.29
CA GLY A 83 5.27 8.76 -7.58
C GLY A 83 5.92 8.00 -6.42
N ILE A 84 5.15 7.67 -5.37
CA ILE A 84 5.68 7.03 -4.16
C ILE A 84 6.13 5.61 -4.46
N GLY A 85 5.26 4.83 -5.10
CA GLY A 85 5.59 3.44 -5.44
C GLY A 85 6.84 3.37 -6.32
N MET A 86 6.95 4.27 -7.30
CA MET A 86 8.11 4.30 -8.20
C MET A 86 9.40 4.71 -7.48
N ASN A 87 9.32 5.68 -6.56
CA ASN A 87 10.46 6.03 -5.72
C ASN A 87 10.91 4.86 -4.84
N GLU A 88 10.00 4.06 -4.28
CA GLU A 88 10.38 2.87 -3.51
C GLU A 88 11.12 1.82 -4.37
N VAL A 89 10.68 1.63 -5.62
CA VAL A 89 11.35 0.73 -6.58
C VAL A 89 12.76 1.25 -6.88
N ARG A 90 12.90 2.55 -7.15
CA ARG A 90 14.18 3.22 -7.40
C ARG A 90 15.15 3.07 -6.24
N GLU A 91 14.72 3.36 -5.02
CA GLU A 91 15.55 3.25 -3.82
C GLU A 91 15.92 1.79 -3.51
N SER A 92 15.05 0.83 -3.83
CA SER A 92 15.37 -0.59 -3.71
C SER A 92 16.41 -1.03 -4.75
N ALA A 93 16.31 -0.57 -5.99
CA ALA A 93 17.32 -0.82 -7.02
C ALA A 93 18.68 -0.20 -6.66
N LYS A 94 18.69 1.06 -6.21
CA LYS A 94 19.91 1.73 -5.72
C LYS A 94 20.57 0.97 -4.58
N ARG A 95 19.81 0.51 -3.58
CA ARG A 95 20.36 -0.28 -2.47
C ARG A 95 20.93 -1.62 -2.93
N ALA A 96 20.27 -2.29 -3.88
CA ALA A 96 20.70 -3.61 -4.36
C ALA A 96 21.92 -3.55 -5.28
N ILE A 97 22.03 -2.50 -6.10
CA ILE A 97 23.02 -2.41 -7.19
C ILE A 97 24.12 -1.38 -6.88
N GLY A 98 23.84 -0.43 -6.00
CA GLY A 98 24.74 0.68 -5.65
C GLY A 98 24.65 1.89 -6.58
N ALA A 99 23.74 1.87 -7.56
CA ALA A 99 23.57 2.95 -8.54
C ALA A 99 22.10 3.15 -8.92
N ASP A 100 21.74 4.37 -9.33
CA ASP A 100 20.44 4.63 -9.95
C ASP A 100 20.47 4.13 -11.40
N ILE A 101 19.74 3.05 -11.67
CA ILE A 101 19.71 2.40 -13.00
C ILE A 101 18.36 2.49 -13.70
N LEU A 102 17.31 2.91 -12.98
CA LEU A 102 15.93 2.87 -13.50
C LEU A 102 15.51 4.17 -14.18
N PHE A 103 16.26 5.24 -13.96
CA PHE A 103 15.97 6.57 -14.48
C PHE A 103 17.29 7.22 -14.89
N SER A 104 17.87 6.71 -15.97
CA SER A 104 19.03 7.27 -16.62
C SER A 104 18.56 8.20 -17.74
N GLU A 105 18.11 9.40 -17.36
CA GLU A 105 18.08 10.60 -18.23
C GLU A 105 18.58 11.81 -17.45
#